data_AF-A0A1F8F2M3-F1
#
_entry.id   AF-A0A1F8F2M3-F1
#
_cell.length_a   1.000
_cell.length_b   1.000
_cell.length_c   1.000
_cell.angle_alpha   90.00
_cell.angle_beta   90.00
_cell.angle_gamma   90.00
#
_symmetry.space_group_name_H-M   'P 1'
#
loop_
_entity.id
_entity.type
_entity.pdbx_description
1 polymer ?
#
loop_
_entity_poly.entity_id
_entity_poly.type
_entity_poly.pdbx_seq_one_letter_code
_entity_poly.pdbx_strand_id
1 'polypeptide(L)'
;MPDGSQKVEAIEQKELLVLEAKVIPPDGIELPVNWGDLGLQLIDSGVIDKEKFMAIYTNREDVSESDKKLLEESSNGKIIMTQRNANFLLNLFWALGLGNKNEILEKGPMTDQQYGGADKFASTGGWTLARGDAMDHYSKHSFVILTSSQQTLVERVSQNIYRPCCGNSAYFPDCNHGMAMLGLLELMASQGVSEREMYKVALQVNAYWFLDTYLTIAKYLETKGDSWQKADPKEILGPNYSSAAGYQKILSQVSPPTQRGGGSCGV
;
A
#
# COMPACT_ATOMS: atom_id res chain seq x y z
N MET A 1 -22.97 -13.55 -38.34
CA MET A 1 -23.62 -13.52 -37.00
C MET A 1 -22.50 -13.67 -35.98
N PRO A 2 -22.45 -12.89 -34.89
CA PRO A 2 -21.43 -13.09 -33.87
C PRO A 2 -21.58 -14.50 -33.31
N ASP A 3 -20.46 -15.20 -33.20
CA ASP A 3 -20.35 -16.52 -32.59
C ASP A 3 -20.88 -16.47 -31.15
N GLY A 4 -21.56 -17.54 -30.69
CA GLY A 4 -22.03 -17.68 -29.32
C GLY A 4 -20.91 -17.56 -28.29
N SER A 5 -19.67 -17.94 -28.65
CA SER A 5 -18.47 -17.76 -27.83
C SER A 5 -18.17 -16.27 -27.57
N GLN A 6 -18.20 -15.44 -28.62
CA GLN A 6 -17.92 -14.00 -28.56
C GLN A 6 -18.94 -13.26 -27.68
N LYS A 7 -20.19 -13.73 -27.62
CA LYS A 7 -21.21 -13.16 -26.73
C LYS A 7 -20.95 -13.48 -25.26
N VAL A 8 -20.49 -14.69 -24.95
CA VAL A 8 -20.18 -15.10 -23.57
C VAL A 8 -18.96 -14.33 -23.07
N GLU A 9 -17.90 -14.24 -23.87
CA GLU A 9 -16.69 -13.46 -23.54
C GLU A 9 -17.00 -11.98 -23.28
N ALA A 10 -17.89 -11.37 -24.08
CA ALA A 10 -18.29 -9.98 -23.90
C ALA A 10 -19.08 -9.73 -22.60
N ILE A 11 -19.88 -10.72 -22.16
CA ILE A 11 -20.63 -10.64 -20.89
C ILE A 11 -19.65 -10.75 -19.71
N GLU A 12 -18.75 -11.73 -19.74
CA GLU A 12 -17.74 -11.94 -18.69
C GLU A 12 -16.80 -10.72 -18.54
N GLN A 13 -16.39 -10.11 -19.66
CA GLN A 13 -15.59 -8.89 -19.62
C GLN A 13 -16.35 -7.71 -19.00
N LYS A 14 -17.64 -7.55 -19.33
CA LYS A 14 -18.47 -6.49 -18.76
C LYS A 14 -18.68 -6.68 -17.26
N GLU A 15 -18.94 -7.91 -16.82
CA GLU A 15 -19.07 -8.24 -15.39
C GLU A 15 -17.78 -7.97 -14.63
N LEU A 16 -16.63 -8.32 -15.22
CA LEU A 16 -15.32 -8.03 -14.65
C LEU A 16 -15.08 -6.52 -14.48
N LEU A 17 -15.43 -5.70 -15.48
CA LEU A 17 -15.29 -4.24 -15.38
C LEU A 17 -16.18 -3.65 -14.28
N VAL A 18 -17.40 -4.18 -14.10
CA VAL A 18 -18.29 -3.77 -13.02
C VAL A 18 -17.72 -4.16 -11.65
N LEU A 19 -17.14 -5.35 -11.53
CA LEU A 19 -16.46 -5.78 -10.31
C LEU A 19 -15.20 -4.95 -10.03
N GLU A 20 -14.42 -4.65 -11.06
CA GLU A 20 -13.23 -3.80 -10.96
C GLU A 20 -13.59 -2.41 -10.45
N ALA A 21 -14.59 -1.75 -11.02
CA ALA A 21 -15.04 -0.44 -10.55
C ALA A 21 -15.58 -0.44 -9.10
N LYS A 22 -16.00 -1.61 -8.59
CA LYS A 22 -16.39 -1.81 -7.19
C LYS A 22 -15.20 -1.96 -6.25
N VAL A 23 -14.13 -2.63 -6.72
CA VAL A 23 -12.91 -2.91 -5.95
C VAL A 23 -11.98 -1.70 -5.95
N ILE A 24 -11.75 -1.11 -7.12
CA ILE A 24 -10.98 0.11 -7.35
C ILE A 24 -11.83 1.12 -8.15
N PRO A 25 -12.51 2.07 -7.48
CA PRO A 25 -13.25 3.11 -8.17
C PRO A 25 -12.38 3.84 -9.21
N PRO A 26 -12.87 4.06 -10.45
CA PRO A 26 -12.08 4.66 -11.52
C PRO A 26 -11.68 6.11 -11.21
N ASP A 27 -12.51 6.84 -10.46
CA ASP A 27 -12.23 8.21 -10.01
C ASP A 27 -11.27 8.27 -8.81
N GLY A 28 -10.86 7.11 -8.29
CA GLY A 28 -9.99 7.00 -7.14
C GLY A 28 -10.71 7.03 -5.79
N ILE A 29 -9.89 7.06 -4.74
CA ILE A 29 -10.32 7.21 -3.34
C ILE A 29 -9.61 8.41 -2.73
N GLU A 30 -10.34 9.16 -1.89
CA GLU A 30 -9.74 10.19 -1.06
C GLU A 30 -9.17 9.55 0.21
N LEU A 31 -7.89 9.78 0.50
CA LEU A 31 -7.27 9.33 1.75
C LEU A 31 -7.58 10.35 2.86
N PRO A 32 -7.96 9.92 4.08
CA PRO A 32 -8.32 10.81 5.18
C PRO A 32 -7.07 11.34 5.90
N VAL A 33 -6.11 11.86 5.14
CA VAL A 33 -4.85 12.42 5.64
C VAL A 33 -4.52 13.73 4.93
N ASN A 34 -3.95 14.66 5.67
CA ASN A 34 -3.32 15.85 5.13
C ASN A 34 -1.82 15.59 4.97
N TRP A 35 -1.27 15.76 3.76
CA TRP A 35 0.15 15.52 3.50
C TRP A 35 1.04 16.68 3.99
N GLY A 36 0.60 17.93 3.79
CA GLY A 36 1.37 19.09 4.27
C GLY A 36 2.74 19.18 3.60
N ASP A 37 3.78 19.52 4.36
CA ASP A 37 5.15 19.67 3.86
C ASP A 37 5.99 18.39 3.95
N LEU A 38 5.39 17.21 4.19
CA LEU A 38 6.12 15.95 4.37
C LEU A 38 7.05 15.60 3.19
N GLY A 39 6.64 15.89 1.95
CA GLY A 39 7.51 15.69 0.78
C GLY A 39 8.77 16.55 0.82
N LEU A 40 8.63 17.82 1.21
CA LEU A 40 9.75 18.73 1.40
C LEU A 40 10.68 18.24 2.51
N GLN A 41 10.11 17.77 3.63
CA GLN A 41 10.90 17.21 4.75
C GLN A 41 11.66 15.94 4.34
N LEU A 42 11.03 15.05 3.56
CA LEU A 42 11.67 13.84 3.04
C LEU A 42 12.82 14.16 2.08
N ILE A 43 12.67 15.21 1.27
CA ILE A 43 13.73 15.70 0.39
C ILE A 43 14.85 16.37 1.18
N ASP A 44 14.52 17.25 2.13
CA ASP A 44 15.52 18.00 2.91
C ASP A 44 16.37 17.07 3.77
N SER A 45 15.74 16.10 4.44
CA SER A 45 16.40 15.09 5.25
C SER A 45 17.24 14.08 4.46
N GLY A 46 17.04 13.96 3.14
CA GLY A 46 17.76 13.04 2.26
C GLY A 46 17.15 11.64 2.16
N VAL A 47 16.01 11.38 2.83
CA VAL A 47 15.26 10.12 2.65
C VAL A 47 14.84 9.95 1.18
N ILE A 48 14.49 11.07 0.54
CA ILE A 48 14.27 11.17 -0.90
C ILE A 48 15.36 12.06 -1.53
N ASP A 49 16.08 11.49 -2.47
CA ASP A 49 16.76 12.23 -3.53
C ASP A 49 15.75 12.52 -4.63
N LYS A 50 15.40 13.80 -4.80
CA LYS A 50 14.37 14.25 -5.74
C LYS A 50 14.68 13.82 -7.17
N GLU A 51 15.94 13.88 -7.60
CA GLU A 51 16.32 13.56 -8.98
C GLU A 51 16.17 12.06 -9.22
N LYS A 52 16.67 11.21 -8.29
CA LYS A 52 16.49 9.75 -8.37
C LYS A 52 15.01 9.36 -8.34
N PHE A 53 14.24 9.96 -7.44
CA PHE A 53 12.81 9.66 -7.28
C PHE A 53 12.01 10.03 -8.52
N MET A 54 12.30 11.16 -9.16
CA MET A 54 11.62 11.54 -10.40
C MET A 54 12.12 10.73 -11.60
N ALA A 55 13.37 10.26 -11.59
CA ALA A 55 13.95 9.49 -12.69
C ALA A 55 13.30 8.12 -12.89
N ILE A 56 12.65 7.53 -11.88
CA ILE A 56 11.90 6.27 -12.04
C ILE A 56 10.55 6.46 -12.74
N TYR A 57 10.11 7.71 -12.97
CA TYR A 57 8.86 8.05 -13.67
C TYR A 57 9.16 8.73 -15.02
N THR A 58 9.70 7.96 -15.96
CA THR A 58 10.26 8.49 -17.20
C THR A 58 9.22 9.03 -18.19
N ASN A 59 7.96 8.60 -18.12
CA ASN A 59 6.90 9.19 -18.94
C ASN A 59 6.18 10.29 -18.16
N ARG A 60 5.95 11.43 -18.80
CA ARG A 60 5.22 12.57 -18.21
C ARG A 60 3.79 12.23 -17.78
N GLU A 61 3.21 11.16 -18.32
CA GLU A 61 1.88 10.67 -17.95
C GLU A 61 1.87 9.86 -16.66
N ASP A 62 3.04 9.42 -16.18
CA ASP A 62 3.18 8.60 -14.97
C ASP A 62 3.04 9.43 -13.68
N VAL A 63 3.27 10.74 -13.74
CA VAL A 63 3.23 11.65 -12.58
C VAL A 63 2.50 12.95 -12.95
N SER A 64 1.33 13.16 -12.33
CA SER A 64 0.53 14.36 -12.52
C SER A 64 1.13 15.59 -11.81
N GLU A 65 0.66 16.79 -12.16
CA GLU A 65 1.04 17.99 -11.40
C GLU A 65 0.63 17.90 -9.93
N SER A 66 -0.50 17.26 -9.60
CA SER A 66 -0.89 17.00 -8.20
C SER A 66 0.09 16.07 -7.47
N ASP A 67 0.67 15.09 -8.17
CA ASP A 67 1.66 14.20 -7.56
C ASP A 67 2.97 14.94 -7.29
N LYS A 68 3.42 15.81 -8.21
CA LYS A 68 4.60 16.67 -8.00
C LYS A 68 4.42 17.59 -6.80
N LYS A 69 3.22 18.13 -6.60
CA LYS A 69 2.92 18.96 -5.41
C LYS A 69 3.10 18.22 -4.10
N LEU A 70 2.88 16.90 -4.05
CA LEU A 70 3.15 16.11 -2.85
C LEU A 70 4.66 16.08 -2.52
N LEU A 71 5.55 16.24 -3.49
CA LEU A 71 6.99 16.31 -3.25
C LEU A 71 7.48 17.74 -2.98
N GLU A 72 6.90 18.73 -3.64
CA GLU A 72 7.51 20.06 -3.79
C GLU A 72 6.77 21.19 -3.05
N GLU A 73 5.54 20.96 -2.60
CA GLU A 73 4.70 22.01 -2.01
C GLU A 73 4.14 21.57 -0.64
N SER A 74 3.96 22.54 0.26
CA SER A 74 3.29 22.34 1.55
C SER A 74 1.75 22.42 1.46
N SER A 75 1.21 22.93 0.36
CA SER A 75 -0.23 23.10 0.10
C SER A 75 -0.68 22.23 -1.07
N ASN A 76 -0.71 20.92 -0.84
CA ASN A 76 -1.06 19.90 -1.83
C ASN A 76 -2.54 19.47 -1.82
N GLY A 77 -3.33 19.93 -0.85
CA GLY A 77 -4.76 19.59 -0.75
C GLY A 77 -5.00 18.14 -0.34
N LYS A 78 -6.05 17.53 -0.90
CA LYS A 78 -6.44 16.15 -0.58
C LYS A 78 -5.66 15.16 -1.45
N ILE A 79 -5.23 14.05 -0.86
CA ILE A 79 -4.61 12.95 -1.61
C ILE A 79 -5.70 12.08 -2.21
N ILE A 80 -5.76 12.04 -3.55
CA ILE A 80 -6.61 11.10 -4.29
C ILE A 80 -5.74 9.99 -4.86
N MET A 81 -5.97 8.76 -4.38
CA MET A 81 -5.32 7.57 -4.92
C MET A 81 -6.14 7.02 -6.08
N THR A 82 -5.51 6.91 -7.23
CA THR A 82 -6.05 6.32 -8.46
C THR A 82 -5.15 5.20 -8.92
N GLN A 83 -5.58 4.43 -9.92
CA GLN A 83 -4.71 3.42 -10.53
C GLN A 83 -3.44 4.03 -11.16
N ARG A 84 -3.50 5.27 -11.65
CA ARG A 84 -2.37 5.96 -12.29
C ARG A 84 -1.25 6.28 -11.31
N ASN A 85 -1.58 6.80 -10.12
CA ASN A 85 -0.59 7.24 -9.13
C ASN A 85 -0.40 6.27 -7.95
N ALA A 86 -0.99 5.07 -7.99
CA ALA A 86 -0.89 4.08 -6.92
C ALA A 86 0.57 3.73 -6.57
N ASN A 87 1.43 3.60 -7.59
CA ASN A 87 2.86 3.32 -7.39
C ASN A 87 3.63 4.54 -6.86
N PHE A 88 3.30 5.75 -7.33
CA PHE A 88 3.86 6.99 -6.81
C PHE A 88 3.58 7.15 -5.31
N LEU A 89 2.33 6.96 -4.91
CA LEU A 89 1.93 7.01 -3.50
C LEU A 89 2.56 5.88 -2.68
N LEU A 90 2.73 4.69 -3.26
CA LEU A 90 3.47 3.60 -2.61
C LEU A 90 4.88 4.05 -2.24
N ASN A 91 5.64 4.60 -3.20
CA ASN A 91 7.02 5.01 -2.94
C ASN A 91 7.10 6.21 -1.99
N LEU A 92 6.13 7.12 -2.04
CA LEU A 92 6.06 8.25 -1.12
C LEU A 92 5.79 7.80 0.32
N PHE A 93 4.83 6.91 0.52
CA PHE A 93 4.56 6.35 1.85
C PHE A 93 5.65 5.39 2.32
N TRP A 94 6.33 4.70 1.41
CA TRP A 94 7.52 3.90 1.72
C TRP A 94 8.63 4.79 2.29
N ALA A 95 8.95 5.90 1.62
CA ALA A 95 9.92 6.87 2.14
C ALA A 95 9.53 7.36 3.55
N LEU A 96 8.26 7.72 3.76
CA LEU A 96 7.75 8.14 5.06
C LEU A 96 7.94 7.05 6.12
N GLY A 97 7.46 5.83 5.86
CA GLY A 97 7.56 4.71 6.81
C GLY A 97 9.01 4.31 7.10
N LEU A 98 9.90 4.37 6.10
CA LEU A 98 11.32 4.08 6.27
C LEU A 98 12.00 5.13 7.16
N GLY A 99 11.76 6.41 6.85
CA GLY A 99 12.48 7.53 7.46
C GLY A 99 11.94 7.94 8.82
N ASN A 100 10.64 7.77 9.07
CA ASN A 100 10.01 8.17 10.31
C ASN A 100 10.43 7.25 11.47
N LYS A 101 10.83 7.85 12.60
CA LYS A 101 11.22 7.13 13.80
C LYS A 101 10.00 6.42 14.40
N ASN A 102 10.06 5.09 14.45
CA ASN A 102 8.99 4.27 15.01
C ASN A 102 9.53 3.06 15.79
N GLU A 103 8.87 2.74 16.91
CA GLU A 103 9.26 1.59 17.74
C GLU A 103 9.08 0.24 17.02
N ILE A 104 8.18 0.13 16.04
CA ILE A 104 8.02 -1.07 15.21
C ILE A 104 9.32 -1.37 14.43
N LEU A 105 10.03 -0.34 13.98
CA LEU A 105 11.30 -0.50 13.27
C LEU A 105 12.48 -0.74 14.22
N GLU A 106 12.42 -0.20 15.45
CA GLU A 106 13.51 -0.32 16.43
C GLU A 106 13.43 -1.57 17.32
N LYS A 107 12.24 -2.13 17.49
CA LYS A 107 11.96 -3.23 18.42
C LYS A 107 11.12 -4.35 17.82
N GLY A 108 10.57 -4.15 16.62
CA GLY A 108 9.73 -5.13 15.94
C GLY A 108 10.51 -6.18 15.15
N PRO A 109 9.81 -7.00 14.34
CA PRO A 109 10.35 -8.23 13.76
C PRO A 109 11.59 -8.05 12.86
N MET A 110 11.77 -6.88 12.24
CA MET A 110 12.96 -6.60 11.41
C MET A 110 14.26 -6.56 12.22
N THR A 111 14.18 -6.40 13.55
CA THR A 111 15.34 -6.37 14.45
C THR A 111 15.69 -7.74 15.04
N ASP A 112 14.90 -8.78 14.71
CA ASP A 112 15.16 -10.12 15.18
C ASP A 112 16.53 -10.63 14.68
N GLN A 113 17.31 -11.17 15.61
CA GLN A 113 18.66 -11.67 15.36
C GLN A 113 18.69 -12.75 14.28
N GLN A 114 17.60 -13.51 14.09
CA GLN A 114 17.51 -14.54 13.06
C GLN A 114 17.69 -13.99 11.64
N TYR A 115 17.41 -12.70 11.42
CA TYR A 115 17.54 -12.05 10.11
C TYR A 115 18.90 -11.37 9.91
N GLY A 116 19.70 -11.24 10.97
CA GLY A 116 21.06 -10.70 10.89
C GLY A 116 21.16 -9.20 10.57
N GLY A 117 20.07 -8.44 10.76
CA GLY A 117 20.01 -6.99 10.55
C GLY A 117 18.79 -6.55 9.74
N ALA A 118 18.40 -5.28 9.91
CA ALA A 118 17.29 -4.67 9.18
C ALA A 118 17.68 -4.21 7.76
N ASP A 119 18.97 -4.25 7.41
CA ASP A 119 19.57 -3.70 6.17
C ASP A 119 19.32 -4.54 4.91
N LYS A 120 18.90 -5.80 5.07
CA LYS A 120 18.78 -6.77 3.96
C LYS A 120 17.36 -7.03 3.49
N PHE A 121 16.38 -6.38 4.11
CA PHE A 121 14.98 -6.49 3.71
C PHE A 121 14.71 -5.70 2.43
N ALA A 122 13.69 -6.10 1.66
CA ALA A 122 13.31 -5.38 0.45
C ALA A 122 12.90 -3.93 0.75
N SER A 123 12.35 -3.66 1.95
CA SER A 123 12.00 -2.31 2.40
C SER A 123 13.19 -1.39 2.71
N THR A 124 14.39 -1.94 2.90
CA THR A 124 15.61 -1.17 3.22
C THR A 124 16.61 -1.28 2.09
N GLY A 125 17.07 -2.50 1.78
CA GLY A 125 18.01 -2.77 0.69
C GLY A 125 17.44 -2.48 -0.70
N GLY A 126 16.11 -2.47 -0.85
CA GLY A 126 15.45 -2.06 -2.09
C GLY A 126 15.22 -0.55 -2.22
N TRP A 127 15.52 0.25 -1.18
CA TRP A 127 15.35 1.70 -1.22
C TRP A 127 16.62 2.39 -1.70
N THR A 128 16.72 2.60 -3.01
CA THR A 128 17.90 3.20 -3.67
C THR A 128 17.77 4.71 -3.91
N LEU A 129 16.60 5.27 -3.55
CA LEU A 129 16.20 6.64 -3.84
C LEU A 129 16.64 7.65 -2.77
N ALA A 130 17.44 7.25 -1.77
CA ALA A 130 17.97 8.15 -0.75
C ALA A 130 19.25 8.88 -1.22
N ARG A 131 19.58 9.98 -0.54
CA ARG A 131 20.93 10.56 -0.53
C ARG A 131 21.78 9.85 0.52
N GLY A 132 22.64 8.94 0.07
CA GLY A 132 23.35 8.02 0.96
C GLY A 132 22.68 6.65 0.99
N ASP A 133 22.87 5.89 2.06
CA ASP A 133 22.29 4.55 2.21
C ASP A 133 20.93 4.63 2.92
N ALA A 134 20.01 3.71 2.59
CA ALA A 134 18.69 3.66 3.25
C ALA A 134 18.79 3.57 4.78
N MET A 135 19.81 2.86 5.28
CA MET A 135 20.06 2.71 6.72
C MET A 135 20.55 4.00 7.39
N ASP A 136 21.03 4.99 6.64
CA ASP A 136 21.33 6.32 7.19
C ASP A 136 20.06 7.08 7.60
N HIS A 137 18.89 6.62 7.14
CA HIS A 137 17.59 7.25 7.38
C HIS A 137 16.60 6.35 8.13
N TYR A 138 16.86 5.04 8.21
CA TYR A 138 15.98 4.05 8.85
C TYR A 138 15.60 4.45 10.28
N SER A 139 14.31 4.69 10.53
CA SER A 139 13.74 5.05 11.83
C SER A 139 14.45 6.23 12.53
N LYS A 140 14.84 7.26 11.76
CA LYS A 140 15.75 8.31 12.27
C LYS A 140 15.09 9.68 12.46
N HIS A 141 14.12 10.02 11.62
CA HIS A 141 13.58 11.37 11.52
C HIS A 141 12.24 11.48 12.23
N SER A 142 11.89 12.66 12.73
CA SER A 142 10.62 12.89 13.45
C SER A 142 9.59 13.62 12.57
N PHE A 143 9.26 13.04 11.41
CA PHE A 143 8.28 13.62 10.49
C PHE A 143 6.87 13.58 11.08
N VAL A 144 6.54 12.46 11.72
CA VAL A 144 5.25 12.20 12.37
C VAL A 144 5.52 11.70 13.78
N ILE A 145 5.04 12.45 14.78
CA ILE A 145 5.21 12.11 16.20
C ILE A 145 3.90 11.52 16.72
N LEU A 146 3.96 10.28 17.19
CA LEU A 146 2.80 9.59 17.77
C LEU A 146 2.81 9.69 19.29
N THR A 147 1.64 9.95 19.87
CA THR A 147 1.40 9.68 21.29
C THR A 147 1.42 8.19 21.56
N SER A 148 1.60 7.77 22.82
CA SER A 148 1.60 6.34 23.18
C SER A 148 0.32 5.62 22.73
N SER A 149 -0.85 6.26 22.84
CA SER A 149 -2.11 5.68 22.38
C SER A 149 -2.19 5.52 20.86
N GLN A 150 -1.62 6.47 20.11
CA GLN A 150 -1.54 6.40 18.65
C GLN A 150 -0.56 5.30 18.21
N GLN A 151 0.60 5.18 18.87
CA GLN A 151 1.55 4.10 18.62
C GLN A 151 0.92 2.73 18.88
N THR A 152 0.23 2.53 20.01
CA THR A 152 -0.49 1.28 20.30
C THR A 152 -1.58 0.98 19.26
N LEU A 153 -2.24 2.00 18.71
CA LEU A 153 -3.20 1.84 17.62
C LEU A 153 -2.50 1.36 16.33
N VAL A 154 -1.39 1.99 15.95
CA VAL A 154 -0.61 1.58 14.76
C VAL A 154 -0.11 0.14 14.89
N GLU A 155 0.43 -0.24 16.05
CA GLU A 155 0.87 -1.62 16.32
C GLU A 155 -0.27 -2.63 16.17
N ARG A 156 -1.41 -2.37 16.82
CA ARG A 156 -2.57 -3.28 16.75
C ARG A 156 -3.11 -3.41 15.32
N VAL A 157 -3.22 -2.30 14.59
CA VAL A 157 -3.77 -2.31 13.22
C VAL A 157 -2.81 -2.99 12.25
N SER A 158 -1.53 -2.64 12.29
CA SER A 158 -0.50 -3.18 11.40
C SER A 158 -0.31 -4.69 11.54
N GLN A 159 -0.54 -5.27 12.72
CA GLN A 159 -0.47 -6.71 12.95
C GLN A 159 -1.51 -7.52 12.15
N ASN A 160 -2.63 -6.91 11.77
CA ASN A 160 -3.71 -7.59 11.04
C ASN A 160 -3.72 -7.28 9.54
N ILE A 161 -2.83 -6.42 9.04
CA ILE A 161 -2.80 -6.05 7.61
C ILE A 161 -1.77 -6.91 6.88
N TYR A 162 -2.23 -7.94 6.18
CA TYR A 162 -1.38 -8.85 5.41
C TYR A 162 -1.25 -8.40 3.94
N ARG A 163 -0.21 -8.95 3.30
CA ARG A 163 0.10 -8.73 1.88
C ARG A 163 0.16 -10.08 1.15
N PRO A 164 -0.42 -10.19 -0.06
CA PRO A 164 -0.60 -11.49 -0.71
C PRO A 164 0.71 -12.12 -1.22
N CYS A 165 1.83 -11.39 -1.19
CA CYS A 165 3.14 -11.87 -1.60
C CYS A 165 3.89 -12.68 -0.51
N CYS A 166 3.52 -12.56 0.77
CA CYS A 166 4.20 -13.25 1.86
C CYS A 166 3.26 -13.57 3.05
N GLY A 167 3.80 -14.17 4.11
CA GLY A 167 3.08 -14.47 5.34
C GLY A 167 3.12 -13.36 6.39
N ASN A 168 3.71 -12.22 6.07
CA ASN A 168 4.01 -11.15 7.04
C ASN A 168 2.95 -10.05 6.99
N SER A 169 2.60 -9.50 8.16
CA SER A 169 1.71 -8.35 8.28
C SER A 169 2.48 -7.03 8.16
N ALA A 170 1.81 -5.88 8.12
CA ALA A 170 2.43 -4.56 8.09
C ALA A 170 3.26 -4.26 9.36
N TYR A 171 3.02 -4.99 10.45
CA TYR A 171 3.87 -4.95 11.64
C TYR A 171 5.27 -5.52 11.41
N PHE A 172 5.44 -6.35 10.38
CA PHE A 172 6.75 -6.73 9.85
C PHE A 172 6.93 -6.07 8.47
N PRO A 173 7.40 -4.81 8.41
CA PRO A 173 7.49 -4.04 7.16
C PRO A 173 8.75 -4.41 6.35
N ASP A 174 8.87 -5.68 5.97
CA ASP A 174 10.00 -6.29 5.26
C ASP A 174 10.07 -5.99 3.75
N CYS A 175 9.02 -5.40 3.19
CA CYS A 175 8.95 -4.99 1.79
C CYS A 175 8.40 -3.57 1.64
N ASN A 176 8.54 -3.00 0.45
CA ASN A 176 8.02 -1.68 0.10
C ASN A 176 6.55 -1.49 0.47
N HIS A 177 5.68 -2.47 0.20
CA HIS A 177 4.26 -2.41 0.55
C HIS A 177 4.02 -2.42 2.07
N GLY A 178 4.79 -3.20 2.82
CA GLY A 178 4.70 -3.24 4.28
C GLY A 178 5.13 -1.93 4.91
N MET A 179 6.26 -1.39 4.44
CA MET A 179 6.80 -0.10 4.90
C MET A 179 5.92 1.07 4.49
N ALA A 180 5.37 1.07 3.27
CA ALA A 180 4.41 2.06 2.81
C ALA A 180 3.11 2.04 3.63
N MET A 181 2.58 0.84 3.91
CA MET A 181 1.42 0.72 4.78
C MET A 181 1.73 1.24 6.18
N LEU A 182 2.89 0.93 6.75
CA LEU A 182 3.31 1.49 8.04
C LEU A 182 3.29 3.03 8.02
N GLY A 183 3.96 3.66 7.05
CA GLY A 183 4.00 5.13 6.93
C GLY A 183 2.61 5.77 6.80
N LEU A 184 1.69 5.14 6.06
CA LEU A 184 0.31 5.60 5.97
C LEU A 184 -0.45 5.45 7.30
N LEU A 185 -0.26 4.34 8.02
CA LEU A 185 -0.90 4.11 9.32
C LEU A 185 -0.40 5.10 10.38
N GLU A 186 0.89 5.40 10.40
CA GLU A 186 1.47 6.42 11.27
C GLU A 186 0.84 7.79 11.00
N LEU A 187 0.77 8.19 9.72
CA LEU A 187 0.17 9.46 9.33
C LEU A 187 -1.32 9.53 9.73
N MET A 188 -2.11 8.50 9.44
CA MET A 188 -3.51 8.41 9.84
C MET A 188 -3.69 8.49 11.36
N ALA A 189 -2.90 7.74 12.12
CA ALA A 189 -3.01 7.73 13.58
C ALA A 189 -2.66 9.11 14.17
N SER A 190 -1.61 9.77 13.65
CA SER A 190 -1.21 11.12 14.09
C SER A 190 -2.32 12.16 13.91
N GLN A 191 -3.17 11.97 12.89
CA GLN A 191 -4.29 12.84 12.54
C GLN A 191 -5.63 12.39 13.15
N GLY A 192 -5.62 11.41 14.06
CA GLY A 192 -6.79 10.98 14.81
C GLY A 192 -7.78 10.10 14.04
N VAL A 193 -7.34 9.49 12.93
CA VAL A 193 -8.18 8.54 12.18
C VAL A 193 -8.47 7.32 13.04
N SER A 194 -9.76 6.94 13.14
CA SER A 194 -10.19 5.81 13.97
C SER A 194 -9.71 4.46 13.43
N GLU A 195 -9.54 3.46 14.30
CA GLU A 195 -9.17 2.07 13.92
C GLU A 195 -10.02 1.50 12.78
N ARG A 196 -11.35 1.70 12.85
CA ARG A 196 -12.28 1.23 11.82
C ARG A 196 -11.99 1.86 10.46
N GLU A 197 -11.72 3.16 10.44
CA GLU A 197 -11.42 3.86 9.19
C GLU A 197 -10.03 3.49 8.68
N MET A 198 -9.04 3.24 9.56
CA MET A 198 -7.71 2.76 9.15
C MET A 198 -7.80 1.42 8.42
N TYR A 199 -8.60 0.45 8.90
CA TYR A 199 -8.80 -0.81 8.17
C TYR A 199 -9.51 -0.61 6.84
N LYS A 200 -10.52 0.26 6.78
CA LYS A 200 -11.22 0.57 5.53
C LYS A 200 -10.26 1.17 4.49
N VAL A 201 -9.48 2.18 4.88
CA VAL A 201 -8.48 2.82 4.01
C VAL A 201 -7.40 1.82 3.61
N ALA A 202 -6.88 1.03 4.54
CA ALA A 202 -5.87 0.01 4.25
C ALA A 202 -6.36 -1.02 3.23
N LEU A 203 -7.64 -1.43 3.30
CA LEU A 203 -8.24 -2.33 2.31
C LEU A 203 -8.29 -1.67 0.93
N GLN A 204 -8.76 -0.43 0.87
CA GLN A 204 -8.86 0.28 -0.40
C GLN A 204 -7.48 0.51 -1.02
N VAL A 205 -6.49 0.95 -0.24
CA VAL A 205 -5.11 1.17 -0.69
C VAL A 205 -4.45 -0.13 -1.15
N ASN A 206 -4.58 -1.21 -0.39
CA ASN A 206 -4.09 -2.52 -0.81
C ASN A 206 -4.78 -3.02 -2.09
N ALA A 207 -6.07 -2.71 -2.30
CA ALA A 207 -6.77 -3.07 -3.53
C ALA A 207 -6.17 -2.38 -4.76
N TYR A 208 -5.72 -1.13 -4.65
CA TYR A 208 -4.97 -0.46 -5.72
C TYR A 208 -3.56 -1.04 -5.91
N TRP A 209 -2.87 -1.42 -4.83
CA TRP A 209 -1.52 -1.99 -4.91
C TRP A 209 -1.48 -3.44 -5.42
N PHE A 210 -2.54 -4.22 -5.15
CA PHE A 210 -2.64 -5.64 -5.48
C PHE A 210 -3.94 -5.97 -6.24
N LEU A 211 -4.22 -5.22 -7.31
CA LEU A 211 -5.49 -5.27 -8.03
C LEU A 211 -5.98 -6.70 -8.35
N ASP A 212 -5.15 -7.51 -9.00
CA ASP A 212 -5.51 -8.88 -9.38
C ASP A 212 -5.90 -9.74 -8.17
N THR A 213 -5.23 -9.53 -7.03
CA THR A 213 -5.51 -10.26 -5.78
C THR A 213 -6.88 -9.90 -5.25
N TYR A 214 -7.17 -8.60 -5.12
CA TYR A 214 -8.43 -8.16 -4.53
C TYR A 214 -9.62 -8.35 -5.48
N LEU A 215 -9.42 -8.32 -6.80
CA LEU A 215 -10.42 -8.79 -7.76
C LEU A 215 -10.74 -10.27 -7.59
N THR A 216 -9.72 -11.12 -7.40
CA THR A 216 -9.90 -12.55 -7.17
C THR A 216 -10.62 -12.81 -5.85
N ILE A 217 -10.27 -12.09 -4.78
CA ILE A 217 -10.98 -12.14 -3.50
C ILE A 217 -12.43 -11.69 -3.66
N ALA A 218 -12.69 -10.61 -4.42
CA ALA A 218 -14.05 -10.13 -4.65
C ALA A 218 -14.91 -11.16 -5.41
N LYS A 219 -14.36 -11.82 -6.43
CA LYS A 219 -15.02 -12.96 -7.11
C LYS A 219 -15.31 -14.11 -6.13
N TYR A 220 -14.35 -14.43 -5.27
CA TYR A 220 -14.54 -15.47 -4.25
C TYR A 220 -15.70 -15.16 -3.32
N LEU A 221 -15.82 -13.91 -2.84
CA LEU A 221 -16.95 -13.48 -2.02
C LEU A 221 -18.29 -13.68 -2.74
N GLU A 222 -18.36 -13.34 -4.03
CA GLU A 222 -19.58 -13.57 -4.84
C GLU A 222 -19.95 -15.06 -4.90
N THR A 223 -18.98 -15.97 -5.03
CA THR A 223 -19.25 -17.43 -4.97
C THR A 223 -19.76 -17.92 -3.61
N LYS A 224 -19.53 -17.15 -2.53
CA LYS A 224 -20.03 -17.43 -1.18
C LYS A 224 -21.35 -16.71 -0.87
N GLY A 225 -21.92 -15.99 -1.85
CA GLY A 225 -23.13 -15.19 -1.66
C GLY A 225 -22.91 -13.89 -0.88
N ASP A 226 -21.67 -13.43 -0.77
CA ASP A 226 -21.29 -12.17 -0.15
C ASP A 226 -20.91 -11.12 -1.22
N SER A 227 -20.57 -9.90 -0.80
CA SER A 227 -20.22 -8.79 -1.69
C SER A 227 -19.08 -7.95 -1.13
N TRP A 228 -18.20 -7.48 -2.02
CA TRP A 228 -17.07 -6.61 -1.68
C TRP A 228 -17.45 -5.41 -0.80
N GLN A 229 -18.61 -4.76 -1.06
CA GLN A 229 -19.05 -3.57 -0.31
C GLN A 229 -19.46 -3.86 1.13
N LYS A 230 -19.80 -5.11 1.45
CA LYS A 230 -20.27 -5.52 2.78
C LYS A 230 -19.21 -6.28 3.57
N ALA A 231 -18.13 -6.70 2.91
CA ALA A 231 -17.05 -7.43 3.53
C ALA A 231 -16.40 -6.61 4.64
N ASP A 232 -16.07 -7.26 5.77
CA ASP A 232 -15.34 -6.61 6.86
C ASP A 232 -13.88 -6.35 6.42
N PRO A 233 -13.42 -5.08 6.34
CA PRO A 233 -12.05 -4.78 5.94
C PRO A 233 -11.01 -5.46 6.82
N LYS A 234 -11.28 -5.63 8.12
CA LYS A 234 -10.35 -6.30 9.04
C LYS A 234 -10.22 -7.78 8.71
N GLU A 235 -11.29 -8.45 8.32
CA GLU A 235 -11.26 -9.86 7.92
C GLU A 235 -10.53 -10.03 6.58
N ILE A 236 -10.87 -9.21 5.59
CA ILE A 236 -10.27 -9.30 4.24
C ILE A 236 -8.77 -8.99 4.27
N LEU A 237 -8.33 -8.04 5.09
CA LEU A 237 -6.91 -7.76 5.27
C LEU A 237 -6.17 -8.83 6.07
N GLY A 238 -6.89 -9.71 6.76
CA GLY A 238 -6.36 -10.72 7.64
C GLY A 238 -5.66 -11.88 6.92
N PRO A 239 -5.07 -12.81 7.69
CA PRO A 239 -4.23 -13.87 7.14
C PRO A 239 -5.00 -14.87 6.26
N ASN A 240 -6.30 -15.05 6.47
CA ASN A 240 -7.11 -16.00 5.72
C ASN A 240 -7.39 -15.55 4.27
N TYR A 241 -7.24 -14.26 3.99
CA TYR A 241 -7.56 -13.65 2.69
C TYR A 241 -6.31 -13.05 2.05
N SER A 242 -5.61 -12.17 2.77
CA SER A 242 -4.51 -11.36 2.21
C SER A 242 -3.11 -11.86 2.54
N SER A 243 -2.92 -12.98 3.26
CA SER A 243 -1.58 -13.61 3.30
C SER A 243 -1.33 -14.43 2.04
N ALA A 244 -0.07 -14.75 1.73
CA ALA A 244 0.26 -15.65 0.63
C ALA A 244 -0.51 -16.98 0.71
N ALA A 245 -0.54 -17.63 1.88
CA ALA A 245 -1.26 -18.90 2.06
C ALA A 245 -2.78 -18.74 1.94
N GLY A 246 -3.34 -17.67 2.53
CA GLY A 246 -4.77 -17.37 2.46
C GLY A 246 -5.22 -17.10 1.02
N TYR A 247 -4.48 -16.25 0.33
CA TYR A 247 -4.74 -15.91 -1.06
C TYR A 247 -4.64 -17.14 -1.98
N GLN A 248 -3.61 -17.98 -1.83
CA GLN A 248 -3.47 -19.21 -2.63
C GLN A 248 -4.65 -20.17 -2.44
N LYS A 249 -5.18 -20.28 -1.22
CA LYS A 249 -6.38 -21.08 -0.94
C LYS A 249 -7.62 -20.51 -1.63
N ILE A 250 -7.74 -19.19 -1.73
CA ILE A 250 -8.83 -18.54 -2.46
C ILE A 250 -8.67 -18.78 -3.96
N LEU A 251 -7.46 -18.57 -4.48
CA LEU A 251 -7.12 -18.74 -5.90
C LEU A 251 -7.42 -20.17 -6.40
N SER A 252 -7.29 -21.20 -5.56
CA SER A 252 -7.66 -22.57 -5.94
C SER A 252 -9.17 -22.82 -6.02
N GLN A 253 -10.01 -21.87 -5.62
CA GLN A 253 -11.47 -21.99 -5.57
C GLN A 253 -12.18 -21.13 -6.63
N VAL A 254 -11.47 -20.23 -7.30
CA VAL A 254 -12.02 -19.32 -8.32
C VAL A 254 -11.07 -19.16 -9.50
N SER A 255 -11.61 -18.99 -10.70
CA SER A 255 -10.81 -18.59 -11.85
C SER A 255 -10.42 -17.11 -11.73
N PRO A 256 -9.12 -16.77 -11.64
CA PRO A 256 -8.69 -15.38 -11.52
C PRO A 256 -9.08 -14.59 -12.79
N PRO A 257 -9.26 -13.25 -12.68
CA PRO A 257 -9.21 -12.40 -13.86
C PRO A 257 -7.88 -12.61 -14.61
N THR A 258 -7.83 -12.32 -15.91
CA THR A 258 -6.57 -12.30 -16.66
C THR A 258 -5.55 -11.46 -15.90
N GLN A 259 -4.40 -12.06 -15.56
CA GLN A 259 -3.35 -11.40 -14.79
C GLN A 259 -2.88 -10.13 -15.50
N ARG A 260 -3.17 -8.97 -14.92
CA ARG A 260 -2.63 -7.68 -15.32
C ARG A 260 -1.59 -7.36 -14.25
N GLY A 261 -0.41 -7.95 -14.43
CA GLY A 261 0.62 -8.13 -13.39
C GLY A 261 0.76 -7.01 -12.34
N GLY A 262 1.09 -7.38 -11.11
CA GLY A 262 1.27 -6.44 -10.01
C GLY A 262 2.34 -6.88 -9.01
N GLY A 263 3.10 -5.89 -8.53
CA GLY A 263 4.01 -6.00 -7.38
C GLY A 263 5.49 -6.11 -7.72
N SER A 264 6.15 -5.00 -8.03
CA SER A 264 7.62 -4.92 -7.91
C SER A 264 8.00 -4.74 -6.44
N CYS A 265 9.01 -5.47 -5.97
CA CYS A 265 9.55 -5.38 -4.61
C CYS A 265 10.85 -4.56 -4.56
N GLY A 266 10.86 -3.40 -5.22
CA GLY A 266 12.02 -2.51 -5.25
C GLY A 266 11.87 -1.35 -6.23
N VAL A 267 12.80 -0.40 -6.14
CA VAL A 267 13.00 0.76 -7.02
C VAL A 267 14.45 0.87 -7.45
#